data_AF-A0A562I9D8-F1
#
_entry.id   AF-A0A562I9D8-F1
#
_cell.length_a   1.000
_cell.length_b   1.000
_cell.length_c   1.000
_cell.angle_alpha   90.00
_cell.angle_beta   90.00
_cell.angle_gamma   90.00
#
_symmetry.space_group_name_H-M   'P 1'
#
loop_
_entity.id
_entity.type
_entity.pdbx_description
1 polymer ?
#
loop_
_entity_poly.entity_id
_entity_poly.type
_entity_poly.pdbx_seq_one_letter_code
_entity_poly.pdbx_strand_id
1 'polypeptide(L)' 'MLTVVNPEEPTPSAVPQLAAPGGSLIDEIVRDGARRMLAAALEAEVAAYIAAHADELDADGRRMVVRNGHARPRRVPGR' A
#
# COMPACT_ATOMS: atom_id res chain seq x y z
N MET A 1 2.96 61.71 -13.71
CA MET A 1 1.66 61.00 -13.76
C MET A 1 1.98 59.53 -13.91
N LEU A 2 1.99 58.79 -12.80
CA LEU A 2 2.31 57.36 -12.78
C LEU A 2 0.99 56.60 -12.71
N THR A 3 0.68 55.80 -13.73
CA THR A 3 -0.55 55.01 -13.80
C THR A 3 -0.44 53.85 -12.82
N VAL A 4 -1.37 53.78 -11.85
CA VAL A 4 -1.51 52.65 -10.94
C VAL A 4 -2.04 51.46 -11.75
N VAL A 5 -1.22 50.42 -11.91
CA VAL A 5 -1.69 49.12 -12.41
C VAL A 5 -2.41 48.46 -11.24
N ASN A 6 -3.71 48.25 -11.39
CA ASN A 6 -4.54 47.59 -10.39
C ASN A 6 -4.14 46.09 -10.34
N PRO A 7 -3.70 45.53 -9.20
CA PRO A 7 -3.30 44.12 -9.09
C PRO A 7 -4.50 43.15 -8.98
N GLU A 8 -5.69 43.57 -9.41
CA GLU A 8 -6.98 42.89 -9.21
C GLU A 8 -7.45 42.18 -10.49
N GLU A 9 -6.53 41.65 -11.30
CA GLU A 9 -6.89 40.53 -12.16
C GLU A 9 -6.45 39.26 -11.42
N PRO A 10 -7.38 38.49 -10.82
CA PRO A 10 -7.04 37.19 -10.29
C PRO A 10 -6.64 36.34 -11.50
N THR A 11 -5.34 36.17 -11.72
CA THR A 11 -4.84 35.01 -12.43
C THR A 11 -5.55 33.80 -11.82
N PRO A 12 -6.29 32.97 -12.59
CA PRO A 12 -6.69 31.67 -12.10
C PRO A 12 -5.45 30.77 -12.08
N SER A 13 -4.47 31.12 -11.23
CA SER A 13 -3.43 30.22 -10.79
C SER A 13 -4.02 29.43 -9.61
N ALA A 14 -5.01 28.62 -9.94
CA ALA A 14 -5.58 27.62 -9.06
C ALA A 14 -5.25 26.24 -9.65
N VAL A 15 -3.97 25.90 -9.67
CA VAL A 15 -3.61 24.52 -9.35
C VAL A 15 -3.48 24.49 -7.83
N PRO A 16 -4.61 24.28 -7.14
CA PRO A 16 -4.67 23.04 -6.40
C PRO A 16 -6.07 22.47 -6.37
N GLN A 17 -6.24 21.30 -6.98
CA GLN A 17 -6.99 20.29 -6.27
C GLN A 17 -6.25 18.98 -6.45
N LEU A 18 -5.26 18.80 -5.56
CA LEU A 18 -4.74 17.50 -5.21
C LEU A 18 -5.94 16.57 -5.09
N ALA A 19 -5.94 15.55 -5.95
CA ALA A 19 -7.01 14.59 -6.18
C ALA A 19 -7.95 14.44 -4.98
N ALA A 20 -9.25 14.62 -5.23
CA ALA A 20 -10.29 14.21 -4.30
C ALA A 20 -9.99 12.79 -3.76
N PRO A 21 -10.38 12.46 -2.50
CA PRO A 21 -10.19 11.13 -1.96
C PRO A 21 -11.02 10.13 -2.79
N GLY A 22 -10.37 9.55 -3.80
CA GLY A 22 -11.00 8.83 -4.90
C GLY A 22 -10.30 9.24 -6.19
N GLY A 23 -9.19 8.57 -6.51
CA GLY A 23 -8.54 8.73 -7.80
C GLY A 23 -9.48 8.34 -8.94
N SER A 24 -9.02 8.48 -10.18
CA SER A 24 -9.77 7.97 -11.33
C SER A 24 -10.15 6.49 -11.13
N LEU A 25 -11.16 6.00 -11.84
CA LEU A 25 -11.54 4.57 -11.80
C LEU A 25 -10.33 3.64 -12.00
N ILE A 26 -9.37 4.06 -12.82
CA ILE A 26 -8.12 3.33 -13.05
C ILE A 26 -7.24 3.28 -11.80
N ASP A 27 -7.15 4.37 -11.03
CA ASP A 27 -6.37 4.41 -9.80
C ASP A 27 -6.95 3.47 -8.73
N GLU A 28 -8.27 3.32 -8.67
CA GLU A 28 -8.92 2.37 -7.77
C GLU A 28 -8.60 0.93 -8.16
N ILE A 29 -8.65 0.61 -9.46
CA ILE A 29 -8.30 -0.71 -9.99
C ILE A 29 -6.83 -1.02 -9.71
N VAL A 30 -5.92 -0.07 -9.96
CA VAL A 30 -4.49 -0.23 -9.70
C VAL A 30 -4.23 -0.45 -8.21
N ARG A 31 -4.87 0.35 -7.34
CA ARG A 31 -4.73 0.21 -5.89
C ARG A 31 -5.24 -1.15 -5.40
N ASP A 32 -6.35 -1.63 -5.94
CA ASP A 32 -6.88 -2.95 -5.58
C ASP A 32 -5.96 -4.08 -6.06
N GLY A 33 -5.51 -4.01 -7.31
CA GLY A 33 -4.54 -4.94 -7.87
C GLY A 33 -3.26 -4.99 -7.05
N ALA A 34 -2.72 -3.84 -6.66
CA ALA A 34 -1.53 -3.76 -5.81
C ALA A 34 -1.76 -4.42 -4.43
N ARG A 35 -2.91 -4.19 -3.79
CA ARG A 35 -3.25 -4.87 -2.52
C ARG A 35 -3.29 -6.38 -2.66
N ARG A 36 -3.89 -6.89 -3.74
CA ARG A 36 -3.99 -8.33 -4.02
C ARG A 36 -2.62 -8.93 -4.32
N MET A 37 -1.79 -8.24 -5.09
CA MET A 37 -0.43 -8.67 -5.39
C MET A 37 0.44 -8.73 -4.14
N LEU A 38 0.37 -7.72 -3.26
CA LEU A 38 1.10 -7.72 -1.99
C LEU A 38 0.63 -8.84 -1.06
N ALA A 39 -0.69 -9.10 -0.99
CA ALA A 39 -1.21 -10.24 -0.24
C ALA A 39 -0.67 -11.56 -0.78
N ALA A 40 -0.73 -11.78 -2.10
CA ALA A 40 -0.21 -12.99 -2.73
C ALA A 40 1.29 -13.18 -2.52
N ALA A 41 2.07 -12.10 -2.63
CA ALA A 41 3.51 -12.13 -2.39
C ALA A 41 3.84 -12.53 -0.94
N LEU A 42 3.13 -11.96 0.04
CA LEU A 42 3.32 -12.32 1.45
C LEU A 42 2.97 -13.78 1.72
N GLU A 43 1.88 -14.28 1.15
CA GLU A 43 1.50 -15.69 1.27
C GLU A 43 2.58 -16.62 0.69
N ALA A 44 3.14 -16.28 -0.48
CA ALA A 44 4.22 -17.03 -1.10
C ALA A 44 5.51 -17.01 -0.27
N GLU A 45 5.87 -15.85 0.30
CA GLU A 45 7.04 -15.69 1.16
C GLU A 45 6.93 -16.53 2.44
N VAL A 46 5.76 -16.49 3.10
CA VAL A 46 5.49 -17.32 4.29
C VAL A 46 5.60 -18.81 3.95
N ALA A 47 5.02 -19.24 2.83
CA ALA A 47 5.11 -20.63 2.39
C ALA A 47 6.56 -21.07 2.11
N ALA A 48 7.34 -20.23 1.42
CA ALA A 48 8.75 -20.48 1.14
C ALA A 48 9.57 -20.58 2.42
N TYR A 49 9.34 -19.68 3.39
CA TYR A 49 10.03 -19.70 4.67
C TYR A 49 9.75 -20.99 5.46
N ILE A 50 8.49 -21.42 5.55
CA ILE A 50 8.11 -22.66 6.23
C ILE A 50 8.72 -23.88 5.53
N ALA A 51 8.71 -23.91 4.20
CA ALA A 51 9.29 -25.01 3.44
C ALA A 51 10.81 -25.11 3.66
N ALA A 52 11.51 -23.97 3.71
CA ALA A 52 12.95 -23.92 3.94
C ALA A 52 13.37 -24.46 5.32
N HIS A 53 12.49 -24.41 6.32
CA HIS A 53 12.76 -24.86 7.69
C HIS A 53 12.00 -26.16 8.03
N ALA A 54 11.56 -26.91 7.01
CA ALA A 54 10.73 -28.10 7.21
C ALA A 54 11.44 -29.23 7.99
N ASP A 55 12.77 -29.27 7.92
CA ASP A 55 13.62 -30.27 8.57
C ASP A 55 14.12 -29.82 9.95
N GLU A 56 13.79 -28.60 10.37
CA GLU A 56 14.10 -28.11 11.72
C GLU A 56 13.06 -28.64 12.70
N LEU A 57 13.44 -29.70 13.41
CA LEU A 57 12.60 -30.41 14.36
C LEU A 57 13.09 -30.22 15.79
N ASP A 58 12.16 -30.16 16.74
CA ASP A 58 12.46 -30.25 18.16
C ASP A 58 12.79 -31.70 18.59
N ALA A 59 13.08 -31.89 19.89
CA ALA A 59 13.42 -33.20 20.45
C ALA A 59 12.27 -34.24 20.34
N ASP A 60 11.02 -33.78 20.19
CA ASP A 60 9.84 -34.62 20.03
C ASP A 60 9.50 -34.86 18.54
N GLY A 61 10.35 -34.37 17.61
CA GLY A 61 10.17 -34.52 16.17
C GLY A 61 9.15 -33.56 15.55
N ARG A 62 8.79 -32.47 16.23
CA ARG A 62 7.84 -31.48 15.72
C ARG A 62 8.57 -30.34 15.02
N ARG A 63 7.99 -29.84 13.93
CA ARG A 63 8.53 -28.67 13.23
C ARG A 63 8.60 -27.46 14.14
N MET A 64 9.78 -26.85 14.21
CA MET A 64 10.00 -25.63 14.97
C MET A 64 9.34 -24.41 14.33
N VAL A 65 9.17 -24.42 13.01
CA VAL A 65 8.55 -23.34 12.24
C VAL A 65 7.22 -23.80 11.64
N VAL A 66 6.14 -23.15 12.04
CA VAL A 66 4.79 -23.38 11.53
C VAL A 66 4.06 -22.06 11.29
N ARG A 67 3.01 -22.09 10.47
CA ARG A 67 2.16 -20.92 10.26
C ARG A 67 1.23 -20.71 11.46
N ASN A 68 1.24 -19.51 12.04
CA ASN A 68 0.34 -19.10 13.12
C ASN A 68 -0.94 -18.39 12.59
N GLY A 69 -1.58 -18.96 11.57
CA GLY A 69 -2.78 -18.38 10.96
C GLY A 69 -2.54 -17.06 10.22
N HIS A 70 -3.52 -16.15 10.27
CA HIS A 70 -3.45 -14.80 9.67
C HIS A 70 -3.70 -13.72 10.73
N ALA A 71 -2.92 -12.64 10.66
CA ALA A 71 -3.14 -11.47 11.51
C ALA A 71 -4.41 -10.71 11.11
N ARG A 72 -4.96 -9.90 12.03
CA ARG A 72 -6.09 -9.00 11.73
C ARG A 72 -5.72 -8.05 10.58
N PRO A 73 -6.67 -7.69 9.68
CA PRO A 73 -6.42 -6.71 8.63
C PRO A 73 -5.91 -5.39 9.19
N ARG A 74 -4.90 -4.83 8.53
CA ARG A 74 -4.30 -3.53 8.89
C ARG A 74 -4.36 -2.59 7.70
N ARG A 75 -4.63 -1.31 7.96
CA ARG A 75 -4.53 -0.27 6.93
C ARG A 75 -3.06 0.14 6.80
N VAL A 76 -2.58 0.18 5.56
CA VAL A 76 -1.29 0.79 5.24
C VAL A 76 -1.50 2.31 5.24
N PRO A 77 -0.76 3.09 6.05
CA PRO A 77 -0.85 4.55 5.99
C PRO A 77 -0.45 5.04 4.60
N GLY A 78 -1.31 5.86 3.98
CA GLY A 78 -0.92 6.65 2.81
C GLY A 78 -0.07 7.84 3.26
N ARG A 79 1.00 8.13 2.52
CA ARG A 79 1.80 9.35 2.73
C ARG A 79 1.02 10.59 2.30
#